data_AF-A0A926LDE2-F1
#
_entry.id   AF-A0A926LDE2-F1
#
_cell.length_a   1.000
_cell.length_b   1.000
_cell.length_c   1.000
_cell.angle_alpha   90.00
_cell.angle_beta   90.00
_cell.angle_gamma   90.00
#
_symmetry.space_group_name_H-M   'P 1'
#
loop_
_entity.id
_entity.type
_entity.pdbx_description
1 polymer ?
#
loop_
_entity_poly.entity_id
_entity_poly.type
_entity_poly.pdbx_seq_one_letter_code
_entity_poly.pdbx_strand_id
1 'polypeptide(L)'
;MTERKPPGVPFESWVDQQIRDAERRGEFARLAGAGKPLPPGTDTTYDELWWVRQKMAREGLAVLPPTLALRKEAEDTLAAALEAPSERIVRKLLTDVNAKIRDMMFKPPPGPPLGMKPYDVEDVVRQWRERRAAGGSDA
;
A
#
# COMPACT_ATOMS: atom_id res chain seq x y z
N MET A 1 -22.86 26.23 1.80
CA MET A 1 -24.18 25.64 1.46
C MET A 1 -24.45 25.94 0.01
N THR A 2 -24.90 24.95 -0.78
CA THR A 2 -25.32 25.20 -2.17
C THR A 2 -26.78 25.65 -2.19
N GLU A 3 -27.07 26.76 -2.88
CA GLU A 3 -28.43 27.24 -3.09
C GLU A 3 -29.23 26.27 -3.98
N ARG A 4 -30.51 26.07 -3.66
CA ARG A 4 -31.40 25.22 -4.46
C ARG A 4 -31.89 25.96 -5.70
N LYS A 5 -32.11 25.22 -6.78
CA LYS A 5 -32.66 25.74 -8.03
C LYS A 5 -34.01 26.46 -7.79
N PRO A 6 -34.18 27.71 -8.23
CA PRO A 6 -35.47 28.39 -8.20
C PRO A 6 -36.51 27.69 -9.12
N PRO A 7 -37.81 27.71 -8.76
CA PRO A 7 -38.86 27.26 -9.66
C PRO A 7 -38.92 28.15 -10.92
N GLY A 8 -39.22 27.54 -12.07
CA GLY A 8 -39.30 28.26 -13.36
C GLY A 8 -37.98 28.47 -14.11
N VAL A 9 -36.83 28.16 -13.51
CA VAL A 9 -35.51 28.24 -14.17
C VAL A 9 -35.11 26.85 -14.72
N PRO A 10 -34.66 26.73 -15.98
CA PRO A 10 -34.10 25.48 -16.51
C PRO A 10 -32.87 25.03 -15.72
N PHE A 11 -32.63 23.71 -15.62
CA PHE A 11 -31.50 23.18 -14.85
C PHE A 11 -30.15 23.64 -15.42
N GLU A 12 -29.98 23.57 -16.73
CA GLU A 12 -28.77 24.05 -17.43
C GLU A 12 -28.48 25.52 -17.11
N SER A 13 -29.48 26.41 -17.27
CA SER A 13 -29.34 27.85 -16.98
C SER A 13 -28.98 28.14 -15.52
N TRP A 14 -29.47 27.34 -14.58
CA TRP A 14 -29.13 27.50 -13.16
C TRP A 14 -27.70 27.02 -12.85
N VAL A 15 -27.29 25.89 -13.43
CA VAL A 15 -25.92 25.37 -13.30
C VAL A 15 -24.91 26.34 -13.90
N ASP A 16 -25.18 26.87 -15.10
CA ASP A 16 -24.31 27.85 -15.76
C ASP A 16 -24.17 29.15 -14.97
N GLN A 17 -25.24 29.59 -14.30
CA GLN A 17 -25.18 30.74 -13.40
C GLN A 17 -24.30 30.44 -12.19
N GLN A 18 -24.48 29.29 -11.54
CA GLN A 18 -23.67 28.88 -10.40
C GLN A 18 -22.17 28.77 -10.73
N ILE A 19 -21.83 28.24 -11.92
CA ILE A 19 -20.44 28.15 -12.41
C ILE A 19 -19.87 29.56 -12.60
N ARG A 20 -20.56 30.44 -13.33
CA ARG A 20 -20.12 31.82 -13.57
C ARG A 20 -19.95 32.61 -12.27
N ASP A 21 -20.82 32.38 -11.30
CA ASP A 21 -20.75 33.05 -10.00
C ASP A 21 -19.55 32.55 -9.18
N ALA A 22 -19.26 31.24 -9.20
CA ALA A 22 -18.07 30.66 -8.58
C ALA A 22 -16.76 31.12 -9.25
N GLU A 23 -16.74 31.27 -10.57
CA GLU A 23 -15.63 31.89 -11.32
C GLU A 23 -15.40 33.34 -10.88
N ARG A 24 -16.46 34.17 -10.81
CA ARG A 24 -16.35 35.57 -10.35
C ARG A 24 -15.85 35.69 -8.92
N ARG A 25 -16.20 34.73 -8.05
CA ARG A 25 -15.68 34.63 -6.67
C ARG A 25 -14.25 34.08 -6.61
N GLY A 26 -13.67 33.65 -7.73
CA GLY A 26 -12.31 33.12 -7.79
C GLY A 26 -12.16 31.74 -7.18
N GLU A 27 -13.25 30.97 -7.02
CA GLU A 27 -13.21 29.63 -6.42
C GLU A 27 -12.34 28.65 -7.22
N PHE A 28 -12.19 28.89 -8.54
CA PHE A 28 -11.31 28.10 -9.41
C PHE A 28 -9.87 28.66 -9.54
N ALA A 29 -9.56 29.81 -8.93
CA ALA A 29 -8.25 30.45 -9.11
C ALA A 29 -7.09 29.71 -8.43
N ARG A 30 -7.38 28.82 -7.46
CA ARG A 30 -6.37 28.07 -6.68
C ARG A 30 -6.72 26.58 -6.55
N LEU A 31 -7.15 25.97 -7.65
CA LEU A 31 -7.43 24.54 -7.65
C LEU A 31 -6.18 23.73 -7.32
N ALA A 32 -6.37 22.70 -6.50
CA ALA A 32 -5.33 21.73 -6.21
C ALA A 32 -4.95 21.00 -7.50
N GLY A 33 -3.78 21.33 -8.05
CA GLY A 33 -3.29 20.77 -9.31
C GLY A 33 -3.26 21.74 -10.49
N ALA A 34 -3.76 22.98 -10.34
CA ALA A 34 -3.66 23.99 -11.38
C ALA A 34 -2.20 24.22 -11.80
N GLY A 35 -1.92 24.10 -13.10
CA GLY A 35 -0.58 24.24 -13.68
C GLY A 35 0.39 23.08 -13.39
N LYS A 36 -0.05 22.02 -12.70
CA LYS A 36 0.77 20.82 -12.46
C LYS A 36 0.48 19.77 -13.54
N PRO A 37 1.46 18.91 -13.89
CA PRO A 37 1.21 17.75 -14.72
C PRO A 37 0.10 16.87 -14.15
N LEU A 38 -0.61 16.17 -15.03
CA LEU A 38 -1.58 15.17 -14.58
C LEU A 38 -0.91 14.13 -13.69
N PRO A 39 -1.59 13.63 -12.65
CA PRO A 39 -1.06 12.55 -11.82
C PRO A 39 -0.75 11.32 -12.67
N PRO A 40 0.33 10.59 -12.37
CA PRO A 40 0.64 9.33 -13.06
C PRO A 40 -0.53 8.34 -12.96
N GLY A 41 -0.77 7.58 -14.04
CA GLY A 41 -1.89 6.63 -14.12
C GLY A 41 -3.20 7.20 -14.67
N THR A 42 -3.21 8.47 -15.11
CA THR A 42 -4.34 9.05 -15.88
C THR A 42 -4.27 8.72 -17.38
N ASP A 43 -3.11 8.25 -17.86
CA ASP A 43 -2.83 7.89 -19.26
C ASP A 43 -2.99 6.38 -19.52
N THR A 44 -3.65 5.66 -18.61
CA THR A 44 -3.92 4.22 -18.73
C THR A 44 -5.31 3.98 -19.31
N THR A 45 -5.53 2.80 -19.88
CA THR A 45 -6.87 2.30 -20.24
C THR A 45 -7.85 2.58 -19.11
N TYR A 46 -9.02 3.15 -19.44
CA TYR A 46 -10.05 3.48 -18.48
C TYR A 46 -10.43 2.25 -17.65
N ASP A 47 -10.12 2.29 -16.36
CA ASP A 47 -10.48 1.27 -15.37
C ASP A 47 -11.60 1.84 -14.51
N GLU A 48 -12.80 1.25 -14.52
CA GLU A 48 -13.93 1.71 -13.70
C GLU A 48 -13.60 1.79 -12.20
N LEU A 49 -12.61 1.00 -11.74
CA LEU A 49 -12.14 0.97 -10.35
C LEU A 49 -11.00 1.97 -10.06
N TRP A 50 -10.65 2.87 -10.98
CA TRP A 50 -9.52 3.82 -10.83
C TRP A 50 -9.59 4.60 -9.52
N TRP A 51 -10.78 5.11 -9.16
CA TRP A 51 -11.00 5.92 -7.96
C TRP A 51 -10.96 5.07 -6.69
N VAL A 52 -11.38 3.80 -6.76
CA VAL A 52 -11.29 2.84 -5.65
C VAL A 52 -9.82 2.53 -5.37
N ARG A 53 -9.03 2.22 -6.40
CA ARG A 53 -7.59 1.98 -6.27
C ARG A 53 -6.86 3.21 -5.73
N GLN A 54 -7.20 4.40 -6.23
CA GLN A 54 -6.63 5.66 -5.73
C GLN A 54 -7.00 5.91 -4.26
N LYS A 55 -8.24 5.62 -3.87
CA LYS A 55 -8.69 5.74 -2.48
C LYS A 55 -7.97 4.71 -1.60
N MET A 56 -7.89 3.45 -2.02
CA MET A 56 -7.17 2.42 -1.29
C MET A 56 -5.71 2.81 -1.07
N ALA A 57 -5.01 3.29 -2.11
CA ALA A 57 -3.63 3.78 -1.99
C ALA A 57 -3.52 4.97 -1.03
N ARG A 58 -4.45 5.93 -1.11
CA ARG A 58 -4.48 7.11 -0.21
C ARG A 58 -4.68 6.73 1.25
N GLU A 59 -5.53 5.75 1.51
CA GLU A 59 -5.84 5.26 2.87
C GLU A 59 -4.87 4.16 3.32
N GLY A 60 -3.85 3.81 2.52
CA GLY A 60 -2.90 2.73 2.83
C GLY A 60 -3.54 1.34 2.88
N LEU A 61 -4.68 1.15 2.22
CA LEU A 61 -5.40 -0.13 2.15
C LEU A 61 -4.83 -1.00 1.04
N ALA A 62 -4.39 -2.20 1.38
CA ALA A 62 -4.03 -3.23 0.42
C ALA A 62 -4.79 -4.52 0.75
N VAL A 63 -5.51 -5.07 -0.24
CA VAL A 63 -6.11 -6.40 -0.13
C VAL A 63 -5.22 -7.35 -0.91
N LEU A 64 -4.29 -7.98 -0.21
CA LEU A 64 -3.46 -9.03 -0.80
C LEU A 64 -4.19 -10.38 -0.64
N PRO A 65 -4.22 -11.22 -1.70
CA PRO A 65 -4.54 -12.64 -1.55
C PRO A 65 -3.70 -13.26 -0.43
N PRO A 66 -4.21 -14.25 0.31
CA PRO A 66 -3.51 -14.82 1.48
C PRO A 66 -2.05 -15.23 1.21
N THR A 67 -1.76 -15.76 0.03
CA THR A 67 -0.41 -16.18 -0.36
C THR A 67 0.54 -15.00 -0.59
N LEU A 68 0.05 -13.90 -1.17
CA LEU A 68 0.84 -12.67 -1.32
C LEU A 68 1.01 -11.93 0.01
N ALA A 69 -0.01 -11.98 0.88
CA ALA A 69 0.06 -11.43 2.22
C ALA A 69 1.15 -12.13 3.05
N LEU A 70 1.19 -13.48 3.04
CA LEU A 70 2.25 -14.21 3.73
C LEU A 70 3.62 -14.00 3.10
N ARG A 71 3.72 -13.85 1.77
CA ARG A 71 4.99 -13.53 1.12
C ARG A 71 5.56 -12.21 1.64
N LYS A 72 4.72 -11.18 1.70
CA LYS A 72 5.11 -9.89 2.27
C LYS A 72 5.48 -10.01 3.75
N GLU A 73 4.68 -10.73 4.54
CA GLU A 73 4.99 -10.95 5.96
C GLU A 73 6.34 -11.66 6.15
N ALA A 74 6.66 -12.65 5.33
CA ALA A 74 7.93 -13.37 5.37
C ALA A 74 9.12 -12.46 5.05
N GLU A 75 9.01 -11.62 4.01
CA GLU A 75 10.02 -10.62 3.66
C GLU A 75 10.24 -9.60 4.78
N ASP A 76 9.15 -9.02 5.30
CA ASP A 76 9.20 -8.05 6.40
C ASP A 76 9.77 -8.69 7.69
N THR A 77 9.45 -9.96 7.95
CA THR A 77 9.97 -10.72 9.10
C THR A 77 11.46 -11.02 8.95
N LEU A 78 11.92 -11.39 7.76
CA LEU A 78 13.35 -11.62 7.50
C LEU A 78 14.16 -10.33 7.72
N ALA A 79 13.66 -9.19 7.23
CA ALA A 79 14.29 -7.90 7.46
C ALA A 79 14.35 -7.56 8.96
N ALA A 80 13.25 -7.73 9.69
CA ALA A 80 13.22 -7.52 11.13
C ALA A 80 14.14 -8.48 11.91
N ALA A 81 14.26 -9.73 11.47
CA ALA A 81 15.15 -10.71 12.06
C ALA A 81 16.62 -10.31 11.90
N LEU A 82 17.01 -9.78 10.73
CA LEU A 82 18.39 -9.32 10.49
C LEU A 82 18.76 -8.06 11.31
N GLU A 83 17.79 -7.29 11.77
CA GLU A 83 17.98 -6.12 12.64
C GLU A 83 17.70 -6.42 14.13
N ALA A 84 17.38 -7.66 14.48
CA ALA A 84 16.96 -8.00 15.84
C ALA A 84 18.10 -7.79 16.87
N PRO A 85 17.79 -7.39 18.12
CA PRO A 85 18.83 -7.10 19.11
C PRO A 85 19.43 -8.36 19.76
N SER A 86 18.89 -9.55 19.50
CA SER A 86 19.41 -10.81 20.04
C SER A 86 19.07 -12.00 19.16
N GLU A 87 19.95 -13.01 19.14
CA GLU A 87 19.74 -14.27 18.41
C GLU A 87 18.43 -14.97 18.78
N ARG A 88 18.04 -14.92 20.06
CA ARG A 88 16.78 -15.49 20.53
C ARG A 88 15.58 -14.89 19.78
N ILE A 89 15.62 -13.58 19.49
CA ILE A 89 14.55 -12.89 18.76
C ILE A 89 14.59 -13.28 17.27
N VAL A 90 15.78 -13.35 16.66
CA VAL A 90 15.97 -13.87 15.28
C VAL A 90 15.29 -15.23 15.13
N ARG A 91 15.67 -16.18 15.99
CA ARG A 91 15.16 -17.56 15.97
C ARG A 91 13.65 -17.61 16.16
N LYS A 92 13.11 -16.81 17.08
CA LYS A 92 11.67 -16.73 17.32
C LYS A 92 10.93 -16.24 16.07
N LEU A 93 11.31 -15.08 15.52
CA LEU A 93 10.68 -14.49 14.34
C LEU A 93 10.64 -15.46 13.16
N LEU A 94 11.78 -16.10 12.87
CA LEU A 94 11.87 -17.05 11.76
C LEU A 94 11.08 -18.34 12.02
N THR A 95 11.04 -18.83 13.26
CA THR A 95 10.27 -20.04 13.60
C THR A 95 8.77 -19.77 13.45
N ASP A 96 8.31 -18.62 13.93
CA ASP A 96 6.89 -18.23 13.88
C ASP A 96 6.42 -18.08 12.42
N VAL A 97 7.19 -17.41 11.57
CA VAL A 97 6.82 -17.27 10.15
C VAL A 97 6.97 -18.58 9.38
N ASN A 98 7.98 -19.41 9.69
CA ASN A 98 8.12 -20.73 9.10
C ASN A 98 6.96 -21.66 9.44
N ALA A 99 6.37 -21.55 10.62
CA ALA A 99 5.16 -22.28 10.97
C ALA A 99 3.99 -21.90 10.04
N LYS A 100 3.79 -20.59 9.79
CA LYS A 100 2.77 -20.10 8.85
C LYS A 100 3.02 -20.54 7.41
N ILE A 101 4.27 -20.49 6.96
CA ILE A 101 4.68 -20.96 5.62
C ILE A 101 4.34 -22.43 5.47
N ARG A 102 4.70 -23.28 6.45
CA ARG A 102 4.39 -24.70 6.41
C ARG A 102 2.88 -24.97 6.43
N ASP A 103 2.11 -24.31 7.30
CA ASP A 103 0.66 -24.50 7.37
C ASP A 103 -0.02 -24.18 6.03
N MET A 104 0.34 -23.06 5.40
CA MET A 104 -0.17 -22.70 4.08
C MET A 104 0.32 -23.65 2.96
N MET A 105 1.54 -24.19 3.05
CA MET A 105 1.99 -25.21 2.11
C MET A 105 1.20 -26.52 2.26
N PHE A 106 0.80 -26.90 3.48
CA PHE A 106 -0.02 -28.09 3.73
C PHE A 106 -1.50 -27.87 3.38
N LYS A 107 -2.01 -26.65 3.50
CA LYS A 107 -3.42 -26.28 3.24
C LYS A 107 -3.49 -25.02 2.38
N PRO A 108 -3.14 -25.10 1.09
CA PRO A 108 -3.10 -23.93 0.23
C PRO A 108 -4.52 -23.39 0.00
N PRO A 109 -4.79 -22.10 0.32
CA PRO A 109 -6.06 -21.48 0.00
C PRO A 109 -6.20 -21.27 -1.52
N PRO A 110 -7.42 -21.03 -2.04
CA PRO A 110 -7.62 -20.65 -3.43
C PRO A 110 -6.79 -19.42 -3.80
N GLY A 111 -6.02 -19.50 -4.88
CA GLY A 111 -5.19 -18.39 -5.34
C GLY A 111 -3.85 -18.83 -5.94
N PRO A 112 -2.96 -17.88 -6.22
CA PRO A 112 -1.63 -18.19 -6.74
C PRO A 112 -0.81 -18.96 -5.70
N PRO A 113 0.06 -19.89 -6.13
CA PRO A 113 0.87 -20.67 -5.19
C PRO A 113 1.79 -19.77 -4.37
N LEU A 114 2.08 -20.17 -3.13
CA LEU A 114 2.97 -19.42 -2.23
C LEU A 114 4.36 -19.19 -2.84
N GLY A 115 4.89 -20.19 -3.57
CA GLY A 115 6.14 -20.07 -4.32
C GLY A 115 7.36 -19.77 -3.46
N MET A 116 7.34 -20.14 -2.19
CA MET A 116 8.40 -19.84 -1.22
C MET A 116 8.73 -21.08 -0.38
N LYS A 117 9.95 -21.13 0.16
CA LYS A 117 10.38 -22.17 1.10
C LYS A 117 10.53 -21.55 2.50
N PRO A 118 10.32 -22.32 3.58
CA PRO A 118 10.70 -21.88 4.92
C PRO A 118 12.17 -21.43 4.95
N TYR A 119 12.47 -20.38 5.72
CA TYR A 119 13.82 -19.90 5.92
C TYR A 119 14.65 -20.91 6.72
N ASP A 120 15.91 -21.09 6.35
CA ASP A 120 16.88 -21.76 7.19
C ASP A 120 17.28 -20.83 8.35
N VAL A 121 16.94 -21.23 9.57
CA VAL A 121 17.15 -20.42 10.77
C VAL A 121 18.64 -20.26 11.05
N GLU A 122 19.46 -21.29 10.83
CA GLU A 122 20.89 -21.21 11.12
C GLU A 122 21.61 -20.32 10.11
N ASP A 123 21.22 -20.39 8.84
CA ASP A 123 21.79 -19.51 7.80
C ASP A 123 21.49 -18.03 8.07
N VAL A 124 20.26 -17.70 8.51
CA VAL A 124 19.90 -16.32 8.81
C VAL A 124 20.56 -15.85 10.12
N VAL A 125 20.69 -16.71 11.12
CA VAL A 125 21.44 -16.39 12.35
C VAL A 125 22.92 -16.12 12.04
N ARG A 126 23.54 -16.90 11.14
CA ARG A 126 24.91 -16.64 10.66
C ARG A 126 25.01 -15.24 10.05
N GLN A 127 24.13 -14.90 9.10
CA GLN A 127 24.10 -13.58 8.46
C GLN A 127 23.88 -12.44 9.46
N TRP A 128 22.98 -12.63 10.44
CA TRP A 128 22.74 -11.67 11.52
C TRP A 128 24.00 -11.42 12.36
N ARG A 129 24.72 -12.48 12.76
CA ARG A 129 25.98 -12.37 13.52
C ARG A 129 27.05 -11.63 12.71
N GLU A 130 27.19 -11.93 11.42
CA GLU A 130 28.14 -11.26 10.53
C GLU A 130 27.84 -9.75 10.41
N ARG A 131 26.58 -9.35 10.23
CA ARG A 131 26.17 -7.94 10.21
C ARG A 131 26.49 -7.21 11.51
N ARG A 132 26.24 -7.86 12.66
CA ARG A 132 26.52 -7.30 13.98
C ARG A 132 28.02 -7.15 14.23
N ALA A 133 28.84 -8.09 13.75
CA ALA A 133 30.29 -8.00 13.85
C ALA A 133 30.86 -6.86 12.97
N ALA A 134 30.36 -6.70 11.74
CA ALA A 134 30.77 -5.63 10.83
C ALA A 134 30.35 -4.23 11.33
N GLY A 135 29.13 -4.09 11.86
CA GLY A 135 28.67 -2.83 12.46
C GLY A 135 29.32 -2.50 13.81
N GLY A 136 30.02 -3.47 14.42
CA GLY A 136 30.80 -3.28 15.64
C GLY A 136 32.28 -2.97 15.40
N SER A 137 32.80 -3.11 14.18
CA SER A 137 34.18 -2.76 13.83
C SER A 137 34.36 -1.33 13.32
N ASP A 138 33.24 -0.61 13.08
CA ASP A 138 33.19 0.79 12.61
C ASP A 138 32.89 1.80 13.74
N ALA A 139 33.02 1.37 15.01
CA ALA A 139 32.83 2.18 16.22
C ALA A 139 34.02 2.04 17.17
#